data_AF-A0A7X7E1B8-F1
#
_entry.id   AF-A0A7X7E1B8-F1
#
_cell.length_a   1.000
_cell.length_b   1.000
_cell.length_c   1.000
_cell.angle_alpha   90.00
_cell.angle_beta   90.00
_cell.angle_gamma   90.00
#
_symmetry.space_group_name_H-M   'P 1'
#
loop_
_entity.id
_entity.type
_entity.pdbx_description
1 polymer ?
#
loop_
_entity_poly.entity_id
_entity_poly.type
_entity_poly.pdbx_seq_one_letter_code
_entity_poly.pdbx_strand_id
1 'polypeptide(L)'
;MSVFTEEEILKYAFAAVVEDGRRYFSRGKVFNITFVGNDIIASVRGEQTYKVVVNREKEGLRFGCNCGFSFGGACEHVVAVMLAANEHQAIQIGIDWDSPVVEEPEIKKEPALVEVDESEQDLVVPPEDALVIEIEAGKPVGRLYLSESDSMLLVELRFAYHFGSVEFNRMDTSLFRLILSDDGKYYRIFRSKARESSMNAMLAQFELMRYQSGIYTPVCDPRIWILQELPRLAKEGFEIYGQEKLTTTNARKAIPKLSVNIKSEENVFDCAITISFDGISATLAELVMAVRQGSRFVLLTDGTSGVIPQEWLDRFAGLFAALDIGTSQNSVKIKNSHLALANLLYDMADEKIADEKFSKKREDFQNFSGIHTQSPPGNFFATMRPYQMAGYEWFYFLKRYHFGGCLADDMGLGKTVQTLALLTKEKESGLEHPSLVIVPTSLLFNWQREASKFSPGLRVHIYHGASRQKYLETAASSDVILTSYGTVLRDTGLFMDMKFHFIILDEAQAIKNPASQITRAIKQLQGNYRLALSGTPIENNLTELWSLFSFINPGMLGTYRNFAHNFVKPIERELNEG
;
A
#
# COMPACT_ATOMS: atom_id res chain seq x y z
N MET A 1 29.38 -40.59 -6.27
CA MET A 1 28.79 -39.36 -6.86
C MET A 1 27.83 -38.80 -5.83
N SER A 2 27.86 -37.49 -5.56
CA SER A 2 26.87 -36.83 -4.70
C SER A 2 25.52 -36.77 -5.43
N VAL A 3 24.43 -37.02 -4.71
CA VAL A 3 23.04 -36.93 -5.20
C VAL A 3 22.69 -35.46 -5.52
N PHE A 4 23.19 -34.53 -4.71
CA PHE A 4 23.07 -33.07 -4.89
C PHE A 4 24.45 -32.43 -4.89
N THR A 5 24.78 -31.65 -5.93
CA THR A 5 26.04 -30.90 -5.97
C THR A 5 25.94 -29.62 -5.13
N GLU A 6 27.08 -29.06 -4.73
CA GLU A 6 27.11 -27.82 -3.95
C GLU A 6 26.52 -26.63 -4.74
N GLU A 7 26.78 -26.56 -6.04
CA GLU A 7 26.17 -25.58 -6.96
C GLU A 7 24.65 -25.74 -7.05
N GLU A 8 24.15 -26.98 -7.04
CA GLU A 8 22.71 -27.27 -7.08
C GLU A 8 22.02 -26.83 -5.79
N ILE A 9 22.62 -27.05 -4.62
CA ILE A 9 22.06 -26.59 -3.32
C ILE A 9 22.01 -25.05 -3.26
N LEU A 10 23.06 -24.38 -3.74
CA LEU A 10 23.13 -22.90 -3.76
C LEU A 10 22.14 -22.26 -4.72
N LYS A 11 21.62 -23.00 -5.71
CA LYS A 11 20.53 -22.53 -6.57
C LYS A 11 19.20 -22.39 -5.82
N TYR A 12 19.00 -23.19 -4.76
CA TYR A 12 17.73 -23.25 -4.03
C TYR A 12 17.80 -22.67 -2.61
N ALA A 13 18.98 -22.36 -2.07
CA ALA A 13 19.16 -21.76 -0.75
C ALA A 13 20.26 -20.69 -0.71
N PHE A 14 20.02 -19.61 0.03
CA PHE A 14 21.02 -18.56 0.27
C PHE A 14 22.20 -19.08 1.10
N ALA A 15 23.40 -18.52 0.89
CA ALA A 15 24.64 -18.99 1.55
C ALA A 15 24.54 -19.11 3.08
N ALA A 16 23.88 -18.17 3.75
CA ALA A 16 23.66 -18.21 5.20
C ALA A 16 22.77 -19.40 5.64
N VAL A 17 21.71 -19.69 4.87
CA VAL A 17 20.80 -20.83 5.11
C VAL A 17 21.51 -22.16 4.86
N VAL A 18 22.40 -22.19 3.86
CA VAL A 18 23.24 -23.37 3.59
C VAL A 18 24.20 -23.63 4.75
N GLU A 19 24.78 -22.58 5.35
CA GLU A 19 25.65 -22.72 6.52
C GLU A 19 24.89 -23.27 7.74
N ASP A 20 23.69 -22.78 8.01
CA ASP A 20 22.86 -23.31 9.09
C ASP A 20 22.39 -24.75 8.82
N GLY A 21 22.07 -25.09 7.57
CA GLY A 21 21.78 -26.46 7.16
C GLY A 21 22.97 -27.41 7.40
N ARG A 22 24.20 -26.97 7.12
CA ARG A 22 25.43 -27.72 7.45
C ARG A 22 25.58 -27.93 8.96
N ARG A 23 25.17 -26.97 9.79
CA ARG A 23 25.19 -27.12 11.26
C ARG A 23 24.18 -28.16 11.74
N TYR A 24 22.98 -28.21 11.16
CA TYR A 24 22.00 -29.25 11.48
C TYR A 24 22.49 -30.64 11.05
N PHE A 25 23.07 -30.75 9.86
CA PHE A 25 23.65 -32.00 9.36
C PHE A 25 24.84 -32.48 10.20
N SER A 26 25.86 -31.63 10.43
CA SER A 26 27.06 -31.99 11.21
C SER A 26 26.78 -32.33 12.68
N ARG A 27 25.66 -31.85 13.23
CA ARG A 27 25.18 -32.20 14.58
C ARG A 27 24.33 -33.47 14.62
N GLY A 28 24.22 -34.22 13.51
CA GLY A 28 23.45 -35.47 13.44
C GLY A 28 21.96 -35.28 13.72
N LYS A 29 21.39 -34.12 13.35
CA LYS A 29 19.98 -33.80 13.65
C LYS A 29 18.99 -34.40 12.65
N VAL A 30 19.46 -34.96 11.55
CA VAL A 30 18.63 -35.64 10.55
C VAL A 30 18.48 -37.11 10.92
N PHE A 31 17.25 -37.61 10.94
CA PHE A 31 16.93 -39.00 11.28
C PHE A 31 15.71 -39.50 10.52
N ASN A 32 15.50 -40.82 10.49
CA ASN A 32 14.43 -41.48 9.73
C ASN A 32 14.44 -41.09 8.24
N ILE A 33 15.62 -41.09 7.61
CA ILE A 33 15.71 -40.87 6.17
C ILE A 33 15.22 -42.12 5.43
N THR A 34 14.25 -41.94 4.55
CA THR A 34 13.66 -43.00 3.73
C THR A 34 13.57 -42.54 2.29
N PHE A 35 13.89 -43.45 1.37
CA PHE A 35 13.83 -43.22 -0.08
C PHE A 35 12.60 -43.96 -0.62
N VAL A 36 11.66 -43.23 -1.22
CA VAL A 36 10.41 -43.79 -1.74
C VAL A 36 10.20 -43.29 -3.16
N GLY A 37 10.53 -44.11 -4.15
CA GLY A 37 10.57 -43.71 -5.55
C GLY A 37 11.54 -42.54 -5.74
N ASN A 38 10.99 -41.39 -6.13
CA ASN A 38 11.71 -40.15 -6.41
C ASN A 38 11.79 -39.20 -5.20
N ASP A 39 11.17 -39.58 -4.06
CA ASP A 39 11.11 -38.78 -2.84
C ASP A 39 12.16 -39.22 -1.81
N ILE A 40 12.81 -38.23 -1.20
CA ILE A 40 13.63 -38.34 -0.01
C ILE A 40 12.83 -37.73 1.14
N ILE A 41 12.43 -38.56 2.10
CA ILE A 41 11.66 -38.13 3.27
C ILE A 41 12.54 -38.29 4.49
N ALA A 42 12.65 -37.25 5.31
CA ALA A 42 13.43 -37.30 6.54
C ALA A 42 12.83 -36.39 7.62
N SER A 43 13.22 -36.65 8.87
CA SER A 43 12.90 -35.81 10.02
C SER A 43 14.14 -35.08 10.51
N VAL A 44 14.01 -33.80 10.87
CA VAL A 44 15.09 -32.97 11.40
C VAL A 44 14.74 -32.47 12.80
N ARG A 45 15.63 -32.69 13.76
CA ARG A 45 15.43 -32.34 15.18
C ARG A 45 15.89 -30.89 15.45
N GLY A 46 14.96 -29.97 15.70
CA GLY A 46 15.22 -28.61 16.18
C GLY A 46 14.42 -28.30 17.45
N GLU A 47 13.80 -27.12 17.53
CA GLU A 47 12.85 -26.77 18.61
C GLU A 47 11.62 -27.71 18.62
N GLN A 48 11.23 -28.16 17.43
CA GLN A 48 10.28 -29.22 17.19
C GLN A 48 10.85 -30.20 16.15
N THR A 49 10.12 -31.29 15.88
CA THR A 49 10.50 -32.22 14.81
C THR A 49 9.95 -31.72 13.48
N TYR A 50 10.85 -31.37 12.56
CA TYR A 50 10.49 -30.93 11.23
C TYR A 50 10.46 -32.11 10.27
N LYS A 51 9.38 -32.25 9.51
CA LYS A 51 9.26 -33.23 8.43
C LYS A 51 9.66 -32.57 7.12
N VAL A 52 10.57 -33.21 6.41
CA VAL A 52 11.17 -32.70 5.18
C VAL A 52 10.97 -33.72 4.08
N VAL A 53 10.54 -33.24 2.92
CA VAL A 53 10.44 -34.02 1.68
C VAL A 53 11.24 -33.31 0.61
N VAL A 54 12.09 -34.05 -0.11
CA VAL A 54 12.86 -33.56 -1.25
C VAL A 54 12.62 -34.49 -2.43
N ASN A 55 12.24 -33.95 -3.57
CA ASN A 55 11.95 -34.66 -4.80
C ASN A 55 12.71 -34.01 -5.97
N ARG A 56 13.22 -34.81 -6.89
CA ARG A 56 13.80 -34.32 -8.15
C ARG A 56 12.76 -34.52 -9.26
N GLU A 57 12.54 -33.53 -10.11
CA GLU A 57 11.71 -33.66 -11.31
C GLU A 57 12.52 -33.26 -12.55
N LYS A 58 12.01 -33.51 -13.76
CA LYS A 58 12.70 -33.17 -15.02
C LYS A 58 13.03 -31.67 -15.16
N GLU A 59 12.30 -30.79 -14.46
CA GLU A 59 12.45 -29.33 -14.53
C GLU A 59 13.21 -28.72 -13.33
N GLY A 60 13.58 -29.50 -12.30
CA GLY A 60 14.30 -29.01 -11.12
C GLY A 60 14.04 -29.79 -9.83
N LEU A 61 14.35 -29.16 -8.69
CA LEU A 61 14.15 -29.73 -7.35
C LEU A 61 12.90 -29.17 -6.69
N ARG A 62 12.03 -30.06 -6.19
CA ARG A 62 10.90 -29.72 -5.33
C ARG A 62 11.17 -30.16 -3.91
N PHE A 63 10.82 -29.31 -2.95
CA PHE A 63 11.03 -29.63 -1.53
C PHE A 63 9.95 -28.97 -0.67
N GLY A 64 9.65 -29.62 0.45
CA GLY A 64 8.67 -29.16 1.43
C GLY A 64 9.17 -29.38 2.85
N CYS A 65 8.91 -28.39 3.72
CA CYS A 65 9.21 -28.47 5.15
C CYS A 65 8.13 -27.76 5.96
N ASN A 66 7.71 -28.35 7.08
CA ASN A 66 6.70 -27.78 7.98
C ASN A 66 7.24 -26.68 8.93
N CYS A 67 8.39 -26.05 8.62
CA CYS A 67 9.02 -25.03 9.47
C CYS A 67 8.46 -23.61 9.27
N GLY A 68 7.59 -23.38 8.27
CA GLY A 68 7.00 -22.07 8.00
C GLY A 68 7.96 -21.06 7.34
N PHE A 69 9.06 -21.53 6.74
CA PHE A 69 10.02 -20.69 6.03
C PHE A 69 9.40 -20.09 4.74
N SER A 70 9.37 -18.77 4.65
CA SER A 70 8.56 -18.01 3.67
C SER A 70 9.36 -17.20 2.64
N PHE A 71 10.65 -17.48 2.46
CA PHE A 71 11.54 -16.73 1.55
C PHE A 71 11.72 -17.35 0.15
N GLY A 72 10.80 -18.20 -0.30
CA GLY A 72 10.78 -18.69 -1.69
C GLY A 72 11.92 -19.65 -2.09
N GLY A 73 12.51 -20.37 -1.12
CA GLY A 73 13.62 -21.31 -1.34
C GLY A 73 13.70 -22.39 -0.25
N ALA A 74 14.71 -23.26 -0.34
CA ALA A 74 14.97 -24.33 0.61
C ALA A 74 15.42 -23.75 1.96
N CYS A 75 14.75 -24.15 3.04
CA CYS A 75 15.15 -23.82 4.40
C CYS A 75 16.36 -24.67 4.85
N GLU A 76 16.93 -24.33 5.99
CA GLU A 76 18.06 -25.02 6.61
C GLU A 76 17.79 -26.51 6.86
N HIS A 77 16.53 -26.88 7.15
CA HIS A 77 16.12 -28.28 7.33
C HIS A 77 16.12 -29.05 6.00
N VAL A 78 15.69 -28.42 4.90
CA VAL A 78 15.74 -29.00 3.55
C VAL A 78 17.19 -29.23 3.13
N VAL A 79 18.05 -28.23 3.34
CA VAL A 79 19.49 -28.34 3.04
C VAL A 79 20.14 -29.46 3.86
N ALA A 80 19.83 -29.58 5.15
CA ALA A 80 20.36 -30.65 6.00
C ALA A 80 20.00 -32.05 5.47
N VAL A 81 18.79 -32.22 4.93
CA VAL A 81 18.35 -33.50 4.33
C VAL A 81 19.02 -33.77 2.99
N MET A 82 19.23 -32.76 2.15
CA MET A 82 20.00 -32.91 0.91
C MET A 82 21.45 -33.36 1.20
N LEU A 83 22.09 -32.78 2.23
CA LEU A 83 23.43 -33.17 2.66
C LEU A 83 23.45 -34.60 3.24
N ALA A 84 22.47 -34.96 4.06
CA ALA A 84 22.34 -36.31 4.59
C ALA A 84 22.12 -37.36 3.48
N ALA A 85 21.33 -37.04 2.47
CA ALA A 85 21.11 -37.93 1.32
C ALA A 85 22.39 -38.21 0.53
N ASN A 86 23.33 -37.25 0.46
CA ASN A 86 24.64 -37.46 -0.15
C ASN A 86 25.49 -38.48 0.63
N GLU A 87 25.40 -38.49 1.95
CA GLU A 87 26.13 -39.43 2.82
C GLU A 87 25.53 -40.86 2.77
N HIS A 88 24.20 -40.96 2.62
CA HIS A 88 23.48 -42.23 2.54
C HIS A 88 23.48 -42.92 1.16
N GLN A 89 24.24 -42.42 0.17
CA GLN A 89 24.40 -43.00 -1.18
C GLN A 89 23.09 -43.46 -1.85
N ALA A 90 22.12 -42.54 -2.00
CA ALA A 90 20.78 -42.78 -2.58
C ALA A 90 20.77 -43.48 -3.97
N ILE A 91 21.90 -43.46 -4.69
CA ILE A 91 22.07 -44.09 -6.01
C ILE A 91 21.99 -45.62 -5.94
N GLN A 92 22.26 -46.26 -4.79
CA GLN A 92 22.23 -47.73 -4.66
C GLN A 92 20.84 -48.32 -4.36
N ILE A 93 19.79 -47.50 -4.12
CA ILE A 93 18.46 -47.96 -3.66
C ILE A 93 17.39 -47.86 -4.78
N GLY A 94 17.79 -47.92 -6.05
CA GLY A 94 16.85 -48.08 -7.17
C GLY A 94 16.08 -46.81 -7.58
N ILE A 95 16.67 -45.64 -7.40
CA ILE A 95 16.14 -44.40 -7.98
C ILE A 95 16.75 -44.24 -9.38
N ASP A 96 16.08 -44.76 -10.40
CA ASP A 96 16.48 -44.61 -11.81
C ASP A 96 15.65 -43.49 -12.47
N TRP A 97 16.27 -42.31 -12.58
CA TRP A 97 15.64 -41.08 -13.06
C TRP A 97 15.45 -41.02 -14.58
N ASP A 98 16.02 -41.96 -15.34
CA ASP A 98 16.18 -41.86 -16.80
C ASP A 98 15.36 -42.88 -17.62
N SER A 99 14.38 -43.59 -17.04
CA SER A 99 13.55 -44.53 -17.83
C SER A 99 12.47 -43.82 -18.68
N PRO A 100 12.30 -44.15 -19.98
CA PRO A 100 11.36 -43.47 -20.87
C PRO A 100 9.89 -43.89 -20.63
N VAL A 101 8.99 -42.93 -20.79
CA VAL A 101 7.53 -43.04 -20.57
C VAL A 101 6.88 -43.82 -21.71
N VAL A 102 6.05 -44.82 -21.39
CA VAL A 102 5.19 -45.53 -22.35
C VAL A 102 3.89 -44.74 -22.53
N GLU A 103 3.49 -44.51 -23.79
CA GLU A 103 2.27 -43.78 -24.18
C GLU A 103 0.97 -44.49 -23.74
N GLU A 104 -0.03 -43.69 -23.33
CA GLU A 104 -1.39 -44.13 -22.97
C GLU A 104 -2.25 -44.38 -24.23
N PRO A 105 -3.18 -45.36 -24.22
CA PRO A 105 -4.19 -45.49 -25.27
C PRO A 105 -5.41 -44.58 -25.00
N GLU A 106 -5.94 -44.00 -26.07
CA GLU A 106 -7.15 -43.17 -26.09
C GLU A 106 -8.40 -43.93 -25.63
N ILE A 107 -9.18 -43.34 -24.70
CA ILE A 107 -10.58 -43.74 -24.45
C ILE A 107 -11.49 -42.51 -24.46
N LYS A 108 -12.60 -42.66 -25.20
CA LYS A 108 -13.62 -41.65 -25.51
C LYS A 108 -14.37 -41.16 -24.27
N LYS A 109 -14.62 -39.85 -24.24
CA LYS A 109 -15.48 -39.15 -23.28
C LYS A 109 -16.97 -39.38 -23.59
N GLU A 110 -17.76 -39.66 -22.56
CA GLU A 110 -19.13 -39.14 -22.41
C GLU A 110 -19.40 -38.84 -20.91
N PRO A 111 -20.19 -37.79 -20.59
CA PRO A 111 -20.37 -37.32 -19.22
C PRO A 111 -21.60 -37.95 -18.56
N ALA A 112 -21.50 -38.33 -17.28
CA ALA A 112 -22.66 -38.64 -16.47
C ALA A 112 -22.75 -37.66 -15.29
N LEU A 113 -23.88 -36.98 -15.21
CA LEU A 113 -24.37 -36.23 -14.07
C LEU A 113 -24.55 -37.18 -12.88
N VAL A 114 -24.07 -36.81 -11.70
CA VAL A 114 -24.43 -37.48 -10.45
C VAL A 114 -24.85 -36.41 -9.45
N GLU A 115 -26.14 -36.43 -9.14
CA GLU A 115 -26.71 -35.83 -7.93
C GLU A 115 -26.19 -36.61 -6.73
N VAL A 116 -25.67 -35.90 -5.74
CA VAL A 116 -25.23 -36.48 -4.47
C VAL A 116 -26.40 -36.34 -3.49
N ASP A 117 -26.93 -37.46 -3.02
CA ASP A 117 -27.76 -37.51 -1.82
C ASP A 117 -27.19 -38.53 -0.82
N GLU A 118 -27.45 -38.24 0.44
CA GLU A 118 -26.80 -38.72 1.65
C GLU A 118 -27.18 -40.14 2.07
N SER A 119 -26.29 -40.72 2.89
CA SER A 119 -26.51 -41.77 3.90
C SER A 119 -26.41 -43.25 3.46
N GLU A 120 -25.67 -43.99 4.30
CA GLU A 120 -25.36 -45.43 4.27
C GLU A 120 -24.29 -45.86 3.26
N GLN A 121 -23.02 -45.89 3.73
CA GLN A 121 -21.95 -46.62 3.03
C GLN A 121 -22.30 -48.12 3.08
N ASP A 122 -22.91 -48.60 2.01
CA ASP A 122 -22.90 -50.02 1.66
C ASP A 122 -21.46 -50.51 1.71
N LEU A 123 -21.13 -51.31 2.73
CA LEU A 123 -19.88 -52.04 2.78
C LEU A 123 -19.92 -53.03 1.62
N VAL A 124 -19.26 -52.69 0.52
CA VAL A 124 -19.03 -53.59 -0.60
C VAL A 124 -18.16 -54.72 -0.10
N VAL A 125 -18.79 -55.81 0.34
CA VAL A 125 -18.12 -57.04 0.75
C VAL A 125 -18.11 -57.99 -0.45
N PRO A 126 -16.95 -58.21 -1.10
CA PRO A 126 -16.87 -59.16 -2.18
C PRO A 126 -17.19 -60.58 -1.67
N PRO A 127 -17.91 -61.42 -2.45
CA PRO A 127 -18.01 -62.86 -2.19
C PRO A 127 -16.63 -63.50 -2.02
N GLU A 128 -16.52 -64.59 -1.24
CA GLU A 128 -15.22 -65.24 -0.92
C GLU A 128 -14.39 -65.61 -2.17
N ASP A 129 -15.04 -65.90 -3.30
CA ASP A 129 -14.41 -66.29 -4.57
C ASP A 129 -14.27 -65.14 -5.59
N ALA A 130 -14.63 -63.90 -5.22
CA ALA A 130 -14.61 -62.79 -6.15
C ALA A 130 -13.18 -62.30 -6.43
N LEU A 131 -12.85 -62.12 -7.71
CA LEU A 131 -11.58 -61.56 -8.15
C LEU A 131 -11.50 -60.08 -7.74
N VAL A 132 -10.62 -59.77 -6.79
CA VAL A 132 -10.29 -58.40 -6.38
C VAL A 132 -9.01 -57.95 -7.07
N ILE A 133 -9.10 -56.95 -7.93
CA ILE A 133 -7.95 -56.34 -8.60
C ILE A 133 -7.42 -55.21 -7.71
N GLU A 134 -6.16 -55.31 -7.30
CA GLU A 134 -5.51 -54.28 -6.50
C GLU A 134 -4.94 -53.19 -7.41
N ILE A 135 -5.36 -51.95 -7.16
CA ILE A 135 -4.84 -50.76 -7.84
C ILE A 135 -3.98 -50.00 -6.83
N GLU A 136 -2.68 -49.95 -7.11
CA GLU A 136 -1.73 -49.18 -6.31
C GLU A 136 -2.09 -47.69 -6.28
N ALA A 137 -1.65 -47.01 -5.23
CA ALA A 137 -1.95 -45.61 -5.02
C ALA A 137 -1.28 -44.71 -6.07
N GLY A 138 -2.05 -44.27 -7.07
CA GLY A 138 -1.66 -43.29 -8.08
C GLY A 138 -1.47 -41.87 -7.53
N LYS A 139 -1.26 -40.88 -8.42
CA LYS A 139 -1.21 -39.47 -8.02
C LYS A 139 -2.64 -39.00 -7.68
N PRO A 140 -2.91 -38.51 -6.46
CA PRO A 140 -4.22 -37.99 -6.13
C PRO A 140 -4.53 -36.68 -6.86
N VAL A 141 -5.81 -36.44 -7.13
CA VAL A 141 -6.35 -35.12 -7.48
C VAL A 141 -6.92 -34.49 -6.21
N GLY A 142 -6.55 -33.24 -5.96
CA GLY A 142 -7.01 -32.50 -4.78
C GLY A 142 -8.34 -31.82 -5.09
N ARG A 143 -9.35 -32.08 -4.28
CA ARG A 143 -10.67 -31.44 -4.39
C ARG A 143 -10.86 -30.47 -3.24
N LEU A 144 -11.16 -29.22 -3.57
CA LEU A 144 -11.44 -28.15 -2.62
C LEU A 144 -12.95 -27.90 -2.56
N TYR A 145 -13.56 -28.27 -1.45
CA TYR A 145 -14.97 -28.00 -1.17
C TYR A 145 -15.09 -26.71 -0.37
N LEU A 146 -15.70 -25.70 -0.99
CA LEU A 146 -15.93 -24.39 -0.40
C LEU A 146 -17.27 -24.39 0.34
N SER A 147 -17.26 -23.86 1.56
CA SER A 147 -18.46 -23.69 2.39
C SER A 147 -18.31 -22.45 3.28
N GLU A 148 -19.42 -21.94 3.79
CA GLU A 148 -19.43 -20.80 4.72
C GLU A 148 -20.05 -21.23 6.06
N SER A 149 -19.40 -20.85 7.15
CA SER A 149 -19.89 -21.06 8.52
C SER A 149 -19.42 -19.89 9.38
N ASP A 150 -20.33 -19.29 10.16
CA ASP A 150 -20.04 -18.15 11.04
C ASP A 150 -19.28 -17.01 10.34
N SER A 151 -19.67 -16.69 9.10
CA SER A 151 -19.03 -15.68 8.25
C SER A 151 -17.56 -15.96 7.89
N MET A 152 -17.07 -17.18 8.11
CA MET A 152 -15.77 -17.67 7.65
C MET A 152 -15.92 -18.57 6.42
N LEU A 153 -15.04 -18.39 5.43
CA LEU A 153 -14.90 -19.32 4.31
C LEU A 153 -14.09 -20.53 4.78
N LEU A 154 -14.73 -21.70 4.72
CA LEU A 154 -14.12 -22.99 5.01
C LEU A 154 -13.84 -23.72 3.70
N VAL A 155 -12.58 -24.14 3.54
CA VAL A 155 -12.08 -24.89 2.40
C VAL A 155 -11.69 -26.29 2.90
N GLU A 156 -12.51 -27.28 2.60
CA GLU A 156 -12.20 -28.68 2.90
C GLU A 156 -11.40 -29.30 1.76
N LEU A 157 -10.22 -29.85 2.06
CA LEU A 157 -9.43 -30.62 1.10
C LEU A 157 -9.79 -32.10 1.17
N ARG A 158 -10.15 -32.68 0.02
CA ARG A 158 -10.38 -34.11 -0.18
C ARG A 158 -9.48 -34.64 -1.28
N PHE A 159 -9.28 -35.95 -1.28
CA PHE A 159 -8.36 -36.62 -2.21
C PHE A 159 -9.10 -37.60 -3.08
N ALA A 160 -9.06 -37.38 -4.38
CA ALA A 160 -9.66 -38.26 -5.36
C ALA A 160 -8.60 -39.15 -6.04
N TYR A 161 -8.88 -40.44 -6.11
CA TYR A 161 -8.08 -41.49 -6.73
C TYR A 161 -8.86 -42.16 -7.85
N HIS A 162 -8.16 -42.91 -8.70
CA HIS A 162 -8.75 -43.66 -9.81
C HIS A 162 -9.65 -42.79 -10.71
N PHE A 163 -9.02 -41.82 -11.40
CA PHE A 163 -9.70 -40.88 -12.30
C PHE A 163 -10.83 -40.06 -11.65
N GLY A 164 -10.77 -39.89 -10.32
CA GLY A 164 -11.74 -39.10 -9.58
C GLY A 164 -12.97 -39.87 -9.09
N SER A 165 -13.04 -41.17 -9.34
CA SER A 165 -14.18 -42.04 -8.95
C SER A 165 -14.19 -42.39 -7.47
N VAL A 166 -13.03 -42.39 -6.81
CA VAL A 166 -12.90 -42.73 -5.39
C VAL A 166 -12.37 -41.55 -4.62
N GLU A 167 -13.15 -41.07 -3.66
CA GLU A 167 -12.79 -39.94 -2.81
C GLU A 167 -12.52 -40.38 -1.37
N PHE A 168 -11.51 -39.78 -0.76
CA PHE A 168 -11.22 -39.85 0.66
C PHE A 168 -11.34 -38.47 1.28
N ASN A 169 -12.16 -38.36 2.31
CA ASN A 169 -12.29 -37.14 3.11
C ASN A 169 -11.42 -37.20 4.38
N ARG A 170 -11.47 -36.13 5.18
CA ARG A 170 -10.67 -35.99 6.41
C ARG A 170 -11.03 -36.99 7.52
N MET A 171 -12.24 -37.56 7.50
CA MET A 171 -12.72 -38.53 8.49
C MET A 171 -12.34 -39.97 8.12
N ASP A 172 -11.93 -40.21 6.87
CA ASP A 172 -11.59 -41.53 6.38
C ASP A 172 -10.23 -42.02 6.92
N THR A 173 -10.26 -43.07 7.72
CA THR A 173 -9.08 -43.75 8.27
C THR A 173 -8.57 -44.91 7.41
N SER A 174 -9.42 -45.47 6.55
CA SER A 174 -9.09 -46.63 5.70
C SER A 174 -7.91 -46.33 4.76
N LEU A 175 -7.07 -47.33 4.48
CA LEU A 175 -5.95 -47.19 3.53
C LEU A 175 -6.35 -47.49 2.08
N PHE A 176 -7.57 -47.99 1.88
CA PHE A 176 -8.13 -48.32 0.58
C PHE A 176 -9.64 -48.17 0.57
N ARG A 177 -10.23 -48.21 -0.62
CA ARG A 177 -11.67 -48.42 -0.87
C ARG A 177 -11.85 -49.59 -1.84
N LEU A 178 -12.92 -50.33 -1.65
CA LEU A 178 -13.38 -51.35 -2.59
C LEU A 178 -14.50 -50.74 -3.44
N ILE A 179 -14.39 -50.83 -4.75
CA ILE A 179 -15.44 -50.45 -5.69
C ILE A 179 -15.83 -51.64 -6.55
N LEU A 180 -17.11 -51.77 -6.86
CA LEU A 180 -17.60 -52.69 -7.89
C LEU A 180 -17.70 -51.88 -9.19
N SER A 181 -17.00 -52.34 -10.22
CA SER A 181 -17.05 -51.74 -11.55
C SER A 181 -18.15 -52.37 -12.39
N ASP A 182 -18.60 -51.66 -13.43
CA ASP A 182 -19.65 -52.08 -14.35
C ASP A 182 -19.33 -53.40 -15.07
N ASP A 183 -18.04 -53.77 -15.15
CA ASP A 183 -17.56 -55.06 -15.67
C ASP A 183 -17.70 -56.23 -14.68
N GLY A 184 -18.33 -56.01 -13.52
CA GLY A 184 -18.59 -57.02 -12.49
C GLY A 184 -17.38 -57.37 -11.63
N LYS A 185 -16.26 -56.63 -11.74
CA LYS A 185 -15.03 -56.87 -10.98
C LYS A 185 -14.92 -55.92 -9.80
N TYR A 186 -14.27 -56.41 -8.74
CA TYR A 186 -13.98 -55.61 -7.55
C TYR A 186 -12.60 -55.00 -7.67
N TYR A 187 -12.48 -53.69 -7.49
CA TYR A 187 -11.21 -52.99 -7.47
C TYR A 187 -10.91 -52.49 -6.06
N ARG A 188 -9.74 -52.83 -5.54
CA ARG A 188 -9.21 -52.32 -4.28
C ARG A 188 -8.24 -51.18 -4.58
N ILE A 189 -8.69 -49.96 -4.36
CA ILE A 189 -7.94 -48.75 -4.67
C ILE A 189 -7.28 -48.24 -3.41
N PHE A 190 -5.95 -48.29 -3.38
CA PHE A 190 -5.15 -47.79 -2.26
C PHE A 190 -4.95 -46.28 -2.34
N ARG A 191 -4.88 -45.61 -1.18
CA ARG A 191 -4.49 -44.19 -1.08
C ARG A 191 -3.04 -44.04 -0.60
N SER A 192 -2.41 -42.93 -0.97
CA SER A 192 -1.04 -42.59 -0.57
C SER A 192 -1.01 -41.43 0.40
N LYS A 193 -0.90 -41.74 1.70
CA LYS A 193 -0.82 -40.74 2.78
C LYS A 193 0.34 -39.76 2.63
N ALA A 194 1.45 -40.21 2.05
CA ALA A 194 2.60 -39.36 1.78
C ALA A 194 2.25 -38.27 0.73
N ARG A 195 1.63 -38.67 -0.39
CA ARG A 195 1.22 -37.73 -1.45
C ARG A 195 0.13 -36.76 -0.99
N GLU A 196 -0.83 -37.25 -0.20
CA GLU A 196 -1.85 -36.40 0.45
C GLU A 196 -1.22 -35.34 1.37
N SER A 197 -0.17 -35.73 2.13
CA SER A 197 0.55 -34.81 3.01
C SER A 197 1.30 -33.74 2.23
N SER A 198 1.90 -34.10 1.09
CA SER A 198 2.57 -33.14 0.20
C SER A 198 1.60 -32.13 -0.41
N MET A 199 0.42 -32.59 -0.87
CA MET A 199 -0.62 -31.68 -1.38
C MET A 199 -1.17 -30.75 -0.29
N ASN A 200 -1.39 -31.27 0.93
CA ASN A 200 -1.75 -30.44 2.08
C ASN A 200 -0.72 -29.33 2.37
N ALA A 201 0.57 -29.63 2.23
CA ALA A 201 1.63 -28.65 2.44
C ALA A 201 1.66 -27.56 1.34
N MET A 202 1.28 -27.93 0.11
CA MET A 202 1.20 -26.99 -1.02
C MET A 202 0.15 -25.89 -0.82
N LEU A 203 -0.96 -26.20 -0.15
CA LEU A 203 -2.03 -25.21 0.13
C LEU A 203 -1.53 -23.98 0.92
N ALA A 204 -0.47 -24.12 1.72
CA ALA A 204 0.12 -22.99 2.45
C ALA A 204 0.66 -21.88 1.52
N GLN A 205 0.97 -22.20 0.26
CA GLN A 205 1.45 -21.23 -0.73
C GLN A 205 0.33 -20.35 -1.32
N PHE A 206 -0.92 -20.73 -1.10
CA PHE A 206 -2.13 -20.05 -1.58
C PHE A 206 -2.82 -19.30 -0.45
N GLU A 207 -2.06 -18.77 0.52
CA GLU A 207 -2.62 -17.99 1.63
C GLU A 207 -3.74 -18.70 2.42
N LEU A 208 -3.74 -20.04 2.45
CA LEU A 208 -4.66 -20.83 3.27
C LEU A 208 -3.98 -21.20 4.59
N MET A 209 -4.64 -20.87 5.70
CA MET A 209 -4.25 -21.34 7.03
C MET A 209 -5.14 -22.50 7.47
N ARG A 210 -4.55 -23.46 8.18
CA ARG A 210 -5.27 -24.62 8.68
C ARG A 210 -6.18 -24.22 9.84
N TYR A 211 -7.48 -24.39 9.68
CA TYR A 211 -8.47 -24.20 10.75
C TYR A 211 -8.61 -25.48 11.58
N GLN A 212 -8.77 -26.63 10.91
CA GLN A 212 -8.83 -27.96 11.51
C GLN A 212 -8.16 -28.99 10.60
N SER A 213 -8.05 -30.25 11.03
CA SER A 213 -7.49 -31.31 10.19
C SER A 213 -8.29 -31.46 8.89
N GLY A 214 -7.67 -31.15 7.74
CA GLY A 214 -8.31 -31.19 6.42
C GLY A 214 -9.21 -30.00 6.09
N ILE A 215 -9.34 -29.00 6.98
CA ILE A 215 -10.14 -27.79 6.77
C ILE A 215 -9.25 -26.55 6.91
N TYR A 216 -9.37 -25.65 5.94
CA TYR A 216 -8.58 -24.45 5.81
C TYR A 216 -9.47 -23.21 5.72
N THR A 217 -8.91 -22.05 6.02
CA THR A 217 -9.52 -20.74 5.81
C THR A 217 -8.47 -19.80 5.20
N PRO A 218 -8.85 -18.86 4.32
CA PRO A 218 -7.92 -17.84 3.84
C PRO A 218 -7.36 -16.98 4.98
N VAL A 219 -6.11 -16.53 4.82
CA VAL A 219 -5.44 -15.58 5.72
C VAL A 219 -5.88 -14.14 5.44
N CYS A 220 -6.18 -13.84 4.17
CA CYS A 220 -6.73 -12.56 3.73
C CYS A 220 -8.26 -12.60 3.63
N ASP A 221 -8.89 -11.51 3.18
CA ASP A 221 -10.34 -11.50 2.97
C ASP A 221 -10.74 -12.65 2.01
N PRO A 222 -11.70 -13.51 2.39
CA PRO A 222 -12.10 -14.65 1.58
C PRO A 222 -12.48 -14.33 0.13
N ARG A 223 -12.97 -13.13 -0.16
CA ARG A 223 -13.35 -12.71 -1.52
C ARG A 223 -12.15 -12.38 -2.37
N ILE A 224 -11.17 -11.69 -1.78
CA ILE A 224 -9.89 -11.40 -2.44
C ILE A 224 -9.21 -12.73 -2.77
N TRP A 225 -9.20 -13.64 -1.81
CA TRP A 225 -8.68 -14.99 -1.99
C TRP A 225 -9.41 -15.76 -3.10
N ILE A 226 -10.75 -15.75 -3.11
CA ILE A 226 -11.56 -16.38 -4.16
C ILE A 226 -11.23 -15.82 -5.55
N LEU A 227 -11.00 -14.51 -5.67
CA LEU A 227 -10.70 -13.88 -6.96
C LEU A 227 -9.27 -14.14 -7.45
N GLN A 228 -8.30 -14.20 -6.55
CA GLN A 228 -6.87 -14.25 -6.90
C GLN A 228 -6.32 -15.68 -6.87
N GLU A 229 -6.66 -16.45 -5.84
CA GLU A 229 -6.01 -17.73 -5.55
C GLU A 229 -6.78 -18.95 -6.07
N LEU A 230 -8.12 -18.93 -6.11
CA LEU A 230 -8.87 -20.06 -6.71
C LEU A 230 -8.51 -20.32 -8.19
N PRO A 231 -8.37 -19.30 -9.06
CA PRO A 231 -7.92 -19.55 -10.44
C PRO A 231 -6.49 -20.12 -10.51
N ARG A 232 -5.63 -19.79 -9.55
CA ARG A 232 -4.27 -20.33 -9.45
C ARG A 232 -4.29 -21.79 -8.98
N LEU A 233 -5.10 -22.11 -7.98
CA LEU A 233 -5.32 -23.49 -7.51
C LEU A 233 -5.87 -24.39 -8.62
N ALA A 234 -6.82 -23.89 -9.41
CA ALA A 234 -7.34 -24.61 -10.57
C ALA A 234 -6.25 -24.91 -11.61
N LYS A 235 -5.35 -23.95 -11.88
CA LYS A 235 -4.21 -24.14 -12.81
C LYS A 235 -3.21 -25.16 -12.30
N GLU A 236 -3.03 -25.29 -10.99
CA GLU A 236 -2.16 -26.29 -10.35
C GLU A 236 -2.79 -27.69 -10.26
N GLY A 237 -4.00 -27.86 -10.79
CA GLY A 237 -4.67 -29.15 -10.91
C GLY A 237 -5.59 -29.50 -9.73
N PHE A 238 -5.99 -28.53 -8.92
CA PHE A 238 -7.07 -28.73 -7.94
C PHE A 238 -8.44 -28.58 -8.60
N GLU A 239 -9.37 -29.46 -8.24
CA GLU A 239 -10.78 -29.36 -8.61
C GLU A 239 -11.53 -28.58 -7.52
N ILE A 240 -12.41 -27.66 -7.91
CA ILE A 240 -13.08 -26.73 -7.00
C ILE A 240 -14.59 -27.00 -7.02
N TYR A 241 -15.19 -27.11 -5.84
CA TYR A 241 -16.61 -27.41 -5.65
C TYR A 241 -17.25 -26.46 -4.62
N GLY A 242 -18.56 -26.23 -4.73
CA GLY A 242 -19.34 -25.48 -3.73
C GLY A 242 -19.27 -23.95 -3.87
N GLN A 243 -18.61 -23.43 -4.92
CA GLN A 243 -18.50 -21.99 -5.16
C GLN A 243 -19.86 -21.32 -5.36
N GLU A 244 -20.80 -22.02 -5.97
CA GLU A 244 -22.18 -21.59 -6.23
C GLU A 244 -23.03 -21.42 -4.96
N LYS A 245 -22.58 -21.98 -3.84
CA LYS A 245 -23.27 -21.94 -2.55
C LYS A 245 -22.77 -20.82 -1.62
N LEU A 246 -21.73 -20.08 -2.04
CA LEU A 246 -21.12 -19.00 -1.26
C LEU A 246 -21.96 -17.72 -1.35
N THR A 247 -22.26 -17.10 -0.21
CA THR A 247 -22.97 -15.81 -0.17
C THR A 247 -22.02 -14.63 -0.42
N THR A 248 -20.73 -14.82 -0.14
CA THR A 248 -19.70 -13.77 -0.16
C THR A 248 -19.29 -13.32 -1.58
N THR A 249 -19.64 -14.08 -2.63
CA THR A 249 -19.29 -13.83 -4.04
C THR A 249 -20.28 -12.92 -4.79
N ASN A 250 -21.46 -12.63 -4.24
CA ASN A 250 -22.45 -11.79 -4.90
C ASN A 250 -22.18 -10.30 -4.63
N ALA A 251 -21.18 -9.75 -5.33
CA ALA A 251 -20.98 -8.31 -5.36
C ALA A 251 -22.27 -7.63 -5.87
N ARG A 252 -22.83 -6.74 -5.06
CA ARG A 252 -24.04 -5.99 -5.41
C ARG A 252 -23.73 -5.16 -6.67
N LYS A 253 -24.48 -5.40 -7.74
CA LYS A 253 -24.39 -4.65 -9.01
C LYS A 253 -25.17 -3.33 -8.98
N ALA A 254 -25.70 -2.95 -7.81
CA ALA A 254 -26.37 -1.68 -7.62
C ALA A 254 -25.46 -0.53 -7.99
N ILE A 255 -26.04 0.53 -8.56
CA ILE A 255 -25.30 1.75 -8.89
C ILE A 255 -24.88 2.38 -7.56
N PRO A 256 -23.58 2.57 -7.29
CA PRO A 256 -23.14 3.20 -6.05
C PRO A 256 -23.61 4.65 -6.01
N LYS A 257 -24.01 5.11 -4.82
CA LYS A 257 -24.26 6.51 -4.53
C LYS A 257 -23.19 7.07 -3.63
N LEU A 258 -22.60 8.19 -4.03
CA LEU A 258 -21.60 8.91 -3.26
C LEU A 258 -22.28 10.00 -2.44
N SER A 259 -22.12 9.95 -1.12
CA SER A 259 -22.57 10.97 -0.19
C SER A 259 -21.36 11.68 0.41
N VAL A 260 -21.36 13.01 0.35
CA VAL A 260 -20.28 13.85 0.90
C VAL A 260 -20.89 14.90 1.82
N ASN A 261 -20.41 14.90 3.07
CA ASN A 261 -20.77 15.88 4.09
C ASN A 261 -19.55 16.70 4.49
N ILE A 262 -19.59 18.01 4.26
CA ILE A 262 -18.48 18.93 4.55
C ILE A 262 -18.85 19.87 5.69
N LYS A 263 -18.07 19.82 6.77
CA LYS A 263 -18.15 20.75 7.90
C LYS A 263 -16.88 21.60 7.97
N SER A 264 -17.04 22.90 8.19
CA SER A 264 -15.92 23.83 8.32
C SER A 264 -15.49 23.97 9.78
N GLU A 265 -14.29 23.46 10.10
CA GLU A 265 -13.58 23.67 11.37
C GLU A 265 -12.58 24.84 11.25
N GLU A 266 -11.81 25.12 12.30
CA GLU A 266 -10.71 26.08 12.24
C GLU A 266 -9.64 25.61 11.24
N ASN A 267 -9.45 26.38 10.16
CA ASN A 267 -8.46 26.13 9.09
C ASN A 267 -8.60 24.83 8.28
N VAL A 268 -9.65 24.03 8.52
CA VAL A 268 -9.85 22.71 7.90
C VAL A 268 -11.32 22.49 7.53
N PHE A 269 -11.56 21.85 6.40
CA PHE A 269 -12.81 21.21 6.01
C PHE A 269 -12.77 19.74 6.41
N ASP A 270 -13.68 19.35 7.30
CA ASP A 270 -13.89 17.95 7.67
C ASP A 270 -14.90 17.34 6.69
N CYS A 271 -14.40 16.50 5.79
CA CYS A 271 -15.17 15.90 4.70
C CYS A 271 -15.48 14.43 5.01
N ALA A 272 -16.68 14.14 5.51
CA ALA A 272 -17.14 12.76 5.65
C ALA A 272 -17.61 12.23 4.30
N ILE A 273 -17.01 11.13 3.85
CA ILE A 273 -17.30 10.49 2.57
C ILE A 273 -17.91 9.11 2.85
N THR A 274 -19.08 8.84 2.29
CA THR A 274 -19.74 7.54 2.41
C THR A 274 -20.20 7.10 1.02
N ILE A 275 -19.94 5.85 0.67
CA ILE A 275 -20.51 5.23 -0.54
C ILE A 275 -21.60 4.28 -0.08
N SER A 276 -22.75 4.30 -0.74
CA SER A 276 -23.84 3.35 -0.45
C SER A 276 -24.29 2.58 -1.68
N PHE A 277 -24.70 1.34 -1.46
CA PHE A 277 -25.27 0.41 -2.44
C PHE A 277 -26.60 -0.09 -1.87
N ASP A 278 -27.72 0.27 -2.50
CA ASP A 278 -29.07 -0.09 -2.02
C ASP A 278 -29.31 0.18 -0.52
N GLY A 279 -28.76 1.29 0.00
CA GLY A 279 -28.90 1.69 1.41
C GLY A 279 -27.85 1.12 2.37
N ILE A 280 -26.94 0.28 1.89
CA ILE A 280 -25.84 -0.28 2.69
C ILE A 280 -24.55 0.48 2.38
N SER A 281 -23.89 1.00 3.42
CA SER A 281 -22.72 1.85 3.25
C SER A 281 -21.40 1.10 3.34
N ALA A 282 -20.41 1.60 2.60
CA ALA A 282 -18.98 1.38 2.80
C ALA A 282 -18.38 2.52 3.62
N THR A 283 -17.42 2.21 4.48
CA THR A 283 -16.65 3.23 5.21
C THR A 283 -15.58 3.87 4.31
N LEU A 284 -15.11 5.05 4.68
CA LEU A 284 -13.97 5.70 4.01
C LEU A 284 -12.71 4.81 4.02
N ALA A 285 -12.48 4.08 5.11
CA ALA A 285 -11.37 3.15 5.23
C ALA A 285 -11.37 2.10 4.11
N GLU A 286 -12.52 1.47 3.87
CA GLU A 286 -12.69 0.45 2.83
C GLU A 286 -12.50 1.04 1.43
N LEU A 287 -13.03 2.24 1.19
CA LEU A 287 -12.80 2.96 -0.06
C LEU A 287 -11.31 3.27 -0.29
N VAL A 288 -10.60 3.71 0.74
CA VAL A 288 -9.16 3.99 0.68
C VAL A 288 -8.37 2.70 0.40
N MET A 289 -8.72 1.58 1.03
CA MET A 289 -8.09 0.28 0.77
C MET A 289 -8.31 -0.17 -0.68
N ALA A 290 -9.54 -0.11 -1.17
CA ALA A 290 -9.88 -0.47 -2.54
C ALA A 290 -9.06 0.35 -3.56
N VAL A 291 -9.01 1.67 -3.39
CA VAL A 291 -8.26 2.57 -4.28
C VAL A 291 -6.75 2.28 -4.23
N ARG A 292 -6.18 2.05 -3.04
CA ARG A 292 -4.74 1.73 -2.89
C ARG A 292 -4.35 0.41 -3.55
N GLN A 293 -5.25 -0.57 -3.54
CA GLN A 293 -5.05 -1.88 -4.17
C GLN A 293 -5.39 -1.88 -5.66
N GLY A 294 -5.93 -0.77 -6.20
CA GLY A 294 -6.46 -0.74 -7.57
C GLY A 294 -7.68 -1.66 -7.75
N SER A 295 -8.38 -1.99 -6.65
CA SER A 295 -9.55 -2.85 -6.64
C SER A 295 -10.82 -2.05 -6.85
N ARG A 296 -11.67 -2.50 -7.78
CA ARG A 296 -13.01 -1.94 -8.01
C ARG A 296 -14.05 -2.46 -7.01
N PHE A 297 -13.65 -3.31 -6.08
CA PHE A 297 -14.52 -3.89 -5.06
C PHE A 297 -14.30 -3.17 -3.73
N VAL A 298 -15.40 -2.74 -3.10
CA VAL A 298 -15.40 -2.09 -1.79
C VAL A 298 -16.22 -2.93 -0.82
N LEU A 299 -15.70 -3.15 0.39
CA LEU A 299 -16.40 -3.89 1.45
C LEU A 299 -17.49 -3.01 2.09
N LEU A 300 -18.67 -3.60 2.29
CA LEU A 300 -19.83 -2.96 2.90
C LEU A 300 -19.97 -3.35 4.37
N THR A 301 -20.69 -2.52 5.12
CA THR A 301 -20.93 -2.69 6.57
C THR A 301 -21.72 -3.95 6.92
N ASP A 302 -22.51 -4.50 6.01
CA ASP A 302 -23.20 -5.78 6.17
C ASP A 302 -22.31 -6.99 5.84
N GLY A 303 -21.03 -6.76 5.53
CA GLY A 303 -20.11 -7.78 5.09
C GLY A 303 -20.36 -8.24 3.67
N THR A 304 -21.11 -7.54 2.82
CA THR A 304 -21.17 -7.79 1.37
C THR A 304 -20.20 -6.86 0.61
N SER A 305 -20.10 -6.98 -0.72
CA SER A 305 -19.19 -6.16 -1.52
C SER A 305 -19.96 -5.36 -2.57
N GLY A 306 -19.54 -4.13 -2.83
CA GLY A 306 -20.05 -3.29 -3.90
C GLY A 306 -19.01 -3.05 -5.00
N VAL A 307 -19.46 -2.88 -6.24
CA VAL A 307 -18.57 -2.57 -7.38
C VAL A 307 -18.61 -1.08 -7.71
N ILE A 308 -17.46 -0.40 -7.62
CA ILE A 308 -17.34 1.01 -8.02
C ILE A 308 -16.92 1.17 -9.50
N PRO A 309 -17.35 2.25 -10.17
CA PRO A 309 -16.89 2.60 -11.51
C PRO A 309 -15.37 2.83 -11.56
N GLN A 310 -14.74 2.53 -12.70
CA GLN A 310 -13.32 2.80 -12.90
C GLN A 310 -13.00 4.29 -12.75
N GLU A 311 -13.87 5.16 -13.25
CA GLU A 311 -13.69 6.62 -13.15
C GLU A 311 -13.59 7.12 -11.70
N TRP A 312 -14.32 6.48 -10.78
CA TRP A 312 -14.24 6.83 -9.36
C TRP A 312 -12.90 6.41 -8.77
N LEU A 313 -12.44 5.20 -9.12
CA LEU A 313 -11.14 4.70 -8.68
C LEU A 313 -10.01 5.64 -9.11
N ASP A 314 -10.00 6.07 -10.37
CA ASP A 314 -8.98 6.97 -10.91
C ASP A 314 -9.01 8.35 -10.23
N ARG A 315 -10.21 8.92 -10.03
CA ARG A 315 -10.37 10.23 -9.37
C ARG A 315 -9.98 10.17 -7.89
N PHE A 316 -10.43 9.14 -7.16
CA PHE A 316 -10.08 8.96 -5.76
C PHE A 316 -8.58 8.64 -5.59
N ALA A 317 -7.96 7.93 -6.53
CA ALA A 317 -6.51 7.69 -6.48
C ALA A 317 -5.72 9.01 -6.48
N GLY A 318 -6.06 9.96 -7.35
CA GLY A 318 -5.44 11.28 -7.37
C GLY A 318 -5.67 12.07 -6.08
N LEU A 319 -6.93 12.10 -5.60
CA LEU A 319 -7.31 12.81 -4.37
C LEU A 319 -6.64 12.23 -3.12
N PHE A 320 -6.68 10.91 -2.95
CA PHE A 320 -6.13 10.25 -1.77
C PHE A 320 -4.60 10.29 -1.74
N ALA A 321 -3.95 10.27 -2.91
CA ALA A 321 -2.52 10.48 -3.03
C ALA A 321 -2.10 11.90 -2.59
N ALA A 322 -2.94 12.92 -2.87
CA ALA A 322 -2.70 14.30 -2.45
C ALA A 322 -2.96 14.52 -0.95
N LEU A 323 -4.00 13.88 -0.40
CA LEU A 323 -4.47 14.11 0.96
C LEU A 323 -3.81 13.23 2.03
N ASP A 324 -3.01 12.23 1.63
CA ASP A 324 -2.31 11.28 2.52
C ASP A 324 -3.23 10.61 3.55
N ILE A 325 -4.41 10.19 3.08
CA ILE A 325 -5.48 9.64 3.95
C ILE A 325 -5.09 8.26 4.46
N GLY A 326 -5.15 8.07 5.77
CA GLY A 326 -4.96 6.78 6.44
C GLY A 326 -6.22 5.91 6.48
N THR A 327 -6.06 4.61 6.73
CA THR A 327 -7.14 3.61 6.72
C THR A 327 -8.00 3.58 7.98
N SER A 328 -7.81 4.48 8.94
CA SER A 328 -8.55 4.50 10.22
C SER A 328 -9.46 5.72 10.40
N GLN A 329 -9.53 6.59 9.38
CA GLN A 329 -10.30 7.83 9.46
C GLN A 329 -11.70 7.65 8.84
N ASN A 330 -12.72 8.18 9.51
CA ASN A 330 -14.09 8.24 9.00
C ASN A 330 -14.35 9.48 8.13
N SER A 331 -13.45 10.45 8.17
CA SER A 331 -13.54 11.70 7.42
C SER A 331 -12.16 12.14 6.95
N VAL A 332 -12.15 12.91 5.88
CA VAL A 332 -10.96 13.47 5.27
C VAL A 332 -10.82 14.92 5.72
N LYS A 333 -9.71 15.25 6.39
CA LYS A 333 -9.39 16.62 6.80
C LYS A 333 -8.64 17.35 5.70
N ILE A 334 -9.32 18.27 5.02
CA ILE A 334 -8.77 19.08 3.92
C ILE A 334 -8.51 20.50 4.42
N LYS A 335 -7.28 21.00 4.34
CA LYS A 335 -6.98 22.38 4.74
C LYS A 335 -7.80 23.39 3.92
N ASN A 336 -8.12 24.55 4.51
CA ASN A 336 -8.80 25.65 3.83
C ASN A 336 -8.08 26.08 2.53
N SER A 337 -6.76 26.00 2.51
CA SER A 337 -5.89 26.26 1.35
C SER A 337 -6.10 25.29 0.18
N HIS A 338 -6.87 24.22 0.36
CA HIS A 338 -7.19 23.23 -0.66
C HIS A 338 -8.69 23.20 -0.97
N LEU A 339 -9.36 24.36 -0.91
CA LEU A 339 -10.77 24.52 -1.26
C LEU A 339 -11.13 23.84 -2.60
N ALA A 340 -10.24 23.89 -3.59
CA ALA A 340 -10.48 23.23 -4.89
C ALA A 340 -10.64 21.70 -4.77
N LEU A 341 -9.88 21.03 -3.90
CA LEU A 341 -10.01 19.58 -3.67
C LEU A 341 -11.32 19.25 -2.94
N ALA A 342 -11.68 20.06 -1.94
CA ALA A 342 -12.96 19.92 -1.24
C ALA A 342 -14.14 20.18 -2.19
N ASN A 343 -14.02 21.17 -3.07
CA ASN A 343 -15.02 21.47 -4.10
C ASN A 343 -15.15 20.33 -5.11
N LEU A 344 -14.05 19.75 -5.56
CA LEU A 344 -14.07 18.60 -6.47
C LEU A 344 -14.81 17.41 -5.86
N LEU A 345 -14.52 17.08 -4.59
CA LEU A 345 -15.22 16.02 -3.85
C LEU A 345 -16.72 16.32 -3.73
N TYR A 346 -17.07 17.55 -3.39
CA TYR A 346 -18.47 17.99 -3.28
C TYR A 346 -19.21 17.90 -4.62
N ASP A 347 -18.55 18.27 -5.73
CA ASP A 347 -19.15 18.25 -7.05
C ASP A 347 -19.38 16.82 -7.57
N MET A 348 -18.52 15.88 -7.19
CA MET A 348 -18.63 14.45 -7.52
C MET A 348 -19.77 13.72 -6.80
N ALA A 349 -20.25 14.22 -5.66
CA ALA A 349 -21.23 13.52 -4.83
C ALA A 349 -22.64 13.56 -5.45
N ASP A 350 -23.38 12.46 -5.31
CA ASP A 350 -24.81 12.40 -5.62
C ASP A 350 -25.62 13.10 -4.52
N GLU A 351 -25.24 12.85 -3.26
CA GLU A 351 -25.82 13.48 -2.09
C GLU A 351 -24.83 14.48 -1.49
N LYS A 352 -25.25 15.75 -1.47
CA LYS A 352 -24.40 16.90 -1.15
C LYS A 352 -24.88 17.57 0.13
N ILE A 353 -24.07 17.51 1.18
CA ILE A 353 -24.33 18.21 2.44
C ILE A 353 -23.13 19.10 2.75
N ALA A 354 -23.37 20.38 2.98
CA ALA A 354 -22.33 21.32 3.39
C ALA A 354 -22.89 22.31 4.41
N ASP A 355 -22.02 22.80 5.28
CA ASP A 355 -22.35 23.93 6.14
C ASP A 355 -22.37 25.27 5.35
N GLU A 356 -22.94 26.29 5.98
CA GLU A 356 -23.06 27.63 5.39
C GLU A 356 -21.69 28.25 5.10
N LYS A 357 -20.69 27.98 5.96
CA LYS A 357 -19.32 28.49 5.80
C LYS A 357 -18.65 27.97 4.53
N PHE A 358 -18.74 26.66 4.27
CA PHE A 358 -18.19 26.06 3.05
C PHE A 358 -18.96 26.54 1.82
N SER A 359 -20.30 26.57 1.91
CA SER A 359 -21.16 27.02 0.81
C SER A 359 -20.84 28.45 0.37
N LYS A 360 -20.65 29.36 1.33
CA LYS A 360 -20.23 30.74 1.07
C LYS A 360 -18.84 30.83 0.46
N LYS A 361 -17.86 30.07 0.98
CA LYS A 361 -16.50 30.04 0.39
C LYS A 361 -16.50 29.51 -1.04
N ARG A 362 -17.32 28.50 -1.32
CA ARG A 362 -17.50 27.93 -2.67
C ARG A 362 -18.12 28.95 -3.60
N GLU A 363 -19.17 29.66 -3.17
CA GLU A 363 -19.78 30.73 -3.94
C GLU A 363 -18.78 31.87 -4.23
N ASP A 364 -18.04 32.34 -3.22
CA ASP A 364 -16.98 33.34 -3.37
C ASP A 364 -15.87 32.89 -4.34
N PHE A 365 -15.62 31.58 -4.44
CA PHE A 365 -14.64 31.00 -5.36
C PHE A 365 -15.20 30.85 -6.78
N GLN A 366 -16.47 30.47 -6.94
CA GLN A 366 -17.14 30.33 -8.24
C GLN A 366 -17.49 31.68 -8.87
N ASN A 367 -17.89 32.66 -8.05
CA ASN A 367 -18.24 34.01 -8.47
C ASN A 367 -17.02 34.95 -8.46
N PHE A 368 -15.82 34.40 -8.59
CA PHE A 368 -14.59 35.18 -8.61
C PHE A 368 -14.61 36.21 -9.75
N SER A 369 -14.77 37.48 -9.40
CA SER A 369 -14.85 38.59 -10.36
C SER A 369 -13.53 39.33 -10.56
N GLY A 370 -12.44 38.84 -9.96
CA GLY A 370 -11.12 39.47 -9.98
C GLY A 370 -10.55 39.80 -8.60
N ILE A 371 -9.32 40.32 -8.59
CA ILE A 371 -8.64 40.75 -7.36
C ILE A 371 -9.27 42.07 -6.89
N HIS A 372 -9.74 42.09 -5.65
CA HIS A 372 -10.28 43.31 -5.05
C HIS A 372 -9.18 44.33 -4.80
N THR A 373 -9.47 45.59 -5.07
CA THR A 373 -8.54 46.68 -4.79
C THR A 373 -8.29 46.82 -3.29
N GLN A 374 -7.03 47.09 -2.94
CA GLN A 374 -6.61 47.27 -1.56
C GLN A 374 -5.89 48.61 -1.42
N SER A 375 -6.31 49.40 -0.43
CA SER A 375 -5.63 50.65 -0.14
C SER A 375 -4.24 50.37 0.45
N PRO A 376 -3.21 51.14 0.04
CA PRO A 376 -1.92 51.11 0.69
C PRO A 376 -2.02 51.38 2.21
N PRO A 377 -1.01 50.99 3.00
CA PRO A 377 -0.95 51.32 4.42
C PRO A 377 -0.84 52.83 4.63
N GLY A 378 -1.40 53.34 5.73
CA GLY A 378 -1.27 54.75 6.08
C GLY A 378 0.17 55.14 6.43
N ASN A 379 0.90 54.25 7.11
CA ASN A 379 2.28 54.46 7.55
C ASN A 379 3.32 53.90 6.56
N PHE A 380 3.09 54.08 5.26
CA PHE A 380 3.98 53.61 4.20
C PHE A 380 4.47 54.75 3.30
N PHE A 381 5.79 54.91 3.23
CA PHE A 381 6.47 56.07 2.64
C PHE A 381 7.10 55.73 1.29
N ALA A 382 6.34 55.06 0.43
CA ALA A 382 6.73 54.80 -0.96
C ALA A 382 5.52 54.88 -1.89
N THR A 383 5.71 55.45 -3.08
CA THR A 383 4.70 55.39 -4.14
C THR A 383 4.90 54.11 -4.93
N MET A 384 3.99 53.15 -4.78
CA MET A 384 4.00 51.91 -5.56
C MET A 384 3.59 52.20 -7.01
N ARG A 385 4.32 51.58 -7.96
CA ARG A 385 3.94 51.59 -9.37
C ARG A 385 2.68 50.71 -9.58
N PRO A 386 1.92 50.88 -10.68
CA PRO A 386 0.69 50.10 -10.91
C PRO A 386 0.88 48.58 -10.80
N TYR A 387 1.98 48.03 -11.31
CA TYR A 387 2.26 46.59 -11.21
C TYR A 387 2.60 46.16 -9.77
N GLN A 388 3.23 47.03 -8.97
CA GLN A 388 3.54 46.78 -7.56
C GLN A 388 2.26 46.82 -6.72
N MET A 389 1.33 47.71 -7.06
CA MET A 389 -0.01 47.73 -6.47
C MET A 389 -0.75 46.43 -6.79
N ALA A 390 -0.71 45.95 -8.04
CA ALA A 390 -1.33 44.69 -8.41
C ALA A 390 -0.75 43.49 -7.62
N GLY A 391 0.57 43.43 -7.44
CA GLY A 391 1.21 42.40 -6.61
C GLY A 391 0.85 42.50 -5.12
N TYR A 392 0.75 43.72 -4.59
CA TYR A 392 0.25 43.98 -3.24
C TYR A 392 -1.20 43.51 -3.05
N GLU A 393 -2.09 43.85 -3.98
CA GLU A 393 -3.49 43.40 -3.98
C GLU A 393 -3.60 41.87 -4.11
N TRP A 394 -2.73 41.27 -4.90
CA TRP A 394 -2.63 39.81 -5.03
C TRP A 394 -2.26 39.12 -3.71
N PHE A 395 -1.39 39.70 -2.87
CA PHE A 395 -1.12 39.16 -1.54
C PHE A 395 -2.38 39.09 -0.66
N TYR A 396 -3.26 40.10 -0.74
CA TYR A 396 -4.52 40.08 0.00
C TYR A 396 -5.53 39.10 -0.56
N PHE A 397 -5.53 38.89 -1.88
CA PHE A 397 -6.27 37.80 -2.48
C PHE A 397 -5.80 36.45 -1.90
N LEU A 398 -4.50 36.17 -1.90
CA LEU A 398 -3.96 34.94 -1.32
C LEU A 398 -4.37 34.78 0.15
N LYS A 399 -4.23 35.84 0.95
CA LYS A 399 -4.62 35.85 2.36
C LYS A 399 -6.10 35.55 2.56
N ARG A 400 -6.99 36.18 1.79
CA ARG A 400 -8.45 35.98 1.87
C ARG A 400 -8.86 34.53 1.63
N TYR A 401 -8.20 33.85 0.69
CA TYR A 401 -8.47 32.46 0.37
C TYR A 401 -7.56 31.46 1.10
N HIS A 402 -6.74 31.93 2.05
CA HIS A 402 -5.75 31.12 2.78
C HIS A 402 -4.78 30.34 1.86
N PHE A 403 -4.43 30.91 0.72
CA PHE A 403 -3.38 30.37 -0.14
C PHE A 403 -2.03 30.96 0.26
N GLY A 404 -0.99 30.13 0.18
CA GLY A 404 0.37 30.64 0.01
C GLY A 404 0.66 30.94 -1.45
N GLY A 405 1.66 31.78 -1.71
CA GLY A 405 2.01 32.19 -3.07
C GLY A 405 3.49 32.41 -3.26
N CYS A 406 3.91 32.34 -4.52
CA CYS A 406 5.25 32.73 -4.95
C CYS A 406 5.14 33.98 -5.82
N LEU A 407 5.65 35.12 -5.34
CA LEU A 407 5.80 36.31 -6.17
C LEU A 407 7.06 36.13 -7.04
N ALA A 408 6.84 35.83 -8.31
CA ALA A 408 7.86 35.49 -9.28
C ALA A 408 8.30 36.67 -10.17
N ASP A 409 8.17 37.90 -9.67
CA ASP A 409 8.57 39.10 -10.40
C ASP A 409 10.09 39.12 -10.67
N ASP A 410 10.50 39.66 -11.82
CA ASP A 410 11.90 39.86 -12.18
C ASP A 410 12.70 40.63 -11.10
N MET A 411 14.01 40.39 -11.09
CA MET A 411 14.93 41.10 -10.21
C MET A 411 14.86 42.61 -10.45
N GLY A 412 14.71 43.39 -9.38
CA GLY A 412 14.63 44.86 -9.47
C GLY A 412 13.22 45.45 -9.58
N LEU A 413 12.16 44.63 -9.70
CA LEU A 413 10.77 45.11 -9.73
C LEU A 413 10.20 45.49 -8.34
N GLY A 414 11.02 45.43 -7.28
CA GLY A 414 10.64 45.92 -5.95
C GLY A 414 9.74 44.97 -5.15
N LYS A 415 10.00 43.66 -5.21
CA LYS A 415 9.34 42.64 -4.37
C LYS A 415 9.39 42.99 -2.88
N THR A 416 10.53 43.50 -2.42
CA THR A 416 10.74 43.97 -1.04
C THR A 416 9.78 45.09 -0.67
N VAL A 417 9.60 46.08 -1.55
CA VAL A 417 8.69 47.22 -1.34
C VAL A 417 7.24 46.75 -1.22
N GLN A 418 6.80 45.84 -2.11
CA GLN A 418 5.46 45.25 -2.04
C GLN A 418 5.24 44.47 -0.73
N THR A 419 6.25 43.72 -0.31
CA THR A 419 6.21 42.92 0.94
C THR A 419 6.19 43.81 2.18
N LEU A 420 6.97 44.90 2.20
CA LEU A 420 6.95 45.87 3.28
C LEU A 420 5.59 46.59 3.38
N ALA A 421 4.96 46.91 2.24
CA ALA A 421 3.59 47.42 2.23
C ALA A 421 2.61 46.42 2.87
N LEU A 422 2.68 45.14 2.50
CA LEU A 422 1.88 44.08 3.12
C LEU A 422 2.08 44.07 4.65
N LEU A 423 3.32 43.92 5.12
CA LEU A 423 3.64 43.82 6.55
C LEU A 423 3.20 45.07 7.35
N THR A 424 3.30 46.26 6.74
CA THR A 424 2.87 47.52 7.37
C THR A 424 1.37 47.56 7.57
N LYS A 425 0.59 47.15 6.55
CA LYS A 425 -0.87 47.10 6.65
C LYS A 425 -1.36 46.02 7.63
N GLU A 426 -0.66 44.89 7.69
CA GLU A 426 -0.94 43.84 8.67
C GLU A 426 -0.70 44.33 10.11
N LYS A 427 0.36 45.12 10.34
CA LYS A 427 0.56 45.80 11.61
C LYS A 427 -0.59 46.74 11.97
N GLU A 428 -1.05 47.56 11.02
CA GLU A 428 -2.19 48.48 11.23
C GLU A 428 -3.48 47.75 11.59
N SER A 429 -3.64 46.51 11.12
CA SER A 429 -4.80 45.66 11.38
C SER A 429 -4.75 44.93 12.73
N GLY A 430 -3.60 44.98 13.43
CA GLY A 430 -3.36 44.28 14.69
C GLY A 430 -2.74 42.89 14.47
N LEU A 431 -1.50 42.71 14.93
CA LEU A 431 -0.79 41.43 14.87
C LEU A 431 -0.83 40.72 16.22
N GLU A 432 -1.25 39.46 16.23
CA GLU A 432 -1.13 38.58 17.41
C GLU A 432 0.28 37.97 17.53
N HIS A 433 0.96 37.78 16.40
CA HIS A 433 2.25 37.10 16.29
C HIS A 433 3.18 37.86 15.32
N PRO A 434 4.51 37.81 15.52
CA PRO A 434 5.46 38.45 14.61
C PRO A 434 5.44 37.77 13.24
N SER A 435 5.83 38.51 12.20
CA SER A 435 6.14 37.92 10.89
C SER A 435 7.62 37.55 10.80
N LEU A 436 7.93 36.41 10.19
CA LEU A 436 9.28 35.93 9.96
C LEU A 436 9.68 36.16 8.50
N VAL A 437 10.74 36.93 8.28
CA VAL A 437 11.33 37.15 6.96
C VAL A 437 12.72 36.50 6.93
N ILE A 438 12.88 35.53 6.04
CA ILE A 438 14.11 34.73 5.89
C ILE A 438 14.77 35.13 4.57
N VAL A 439 16.01 35.63 4.66
CA VAL A 439 16.74 36.18 3.51
C VAL A 439 18.16 35.59 3.43
N PRO A 440 18.84 35.66 2.27
CA PRO A 440 20.29 35.47 2.22
C PRO A 440 21.01 36.42 3.18
N THR A 441 22.08 35.96 3.84
CA THR A 441 22.80 36.77 4.85
C THR A 441 23.25 38.14 4.31
N SER A 442 23.58 38.23 3.02
CA SER A 442 23.96 39.46 2.33
C SER A 442 22.83 40.50 2.22
N LEU A 443 21.57 40.07 2.29
CA LEU A 443 20.39 40.92 2.12
C LEU A 443 19.80 41.45 3.44
N LEU A 444 20.25 40.95 4.60
CA LEU A 444 19.75 41.36 5.93
C LEU A 444 19.77 42.88 6.13
N PHE A 445 20.93 43.51 5.94
CA PHE A 445 21.07 44.95 6.14
C PHE A 445 20.34 45.76 5.07
N ASN A 446 20.20 45.21 3.86
CA ASN A 446 19.45 45.88 2.81
C ASN A 446 17.96 45.94 3.13
N TRP A 447 17.37 44.81 3.53
CA TRP A 447 16.00 44.74 4.02
C TRP A 447 15.73 45.69 5.17
N GLN A 448 16.65 45.76 6.14
CA GLN A 448 16.52 46.70 7.26
C GLN A 448 16.53 48.17 6.79
N ARG A 449 17.43 48.54 5.88
CA ARG A 449 17.47 49.91 5.33
C ARG A 449 16.19 50.26 4.57
N GLU A 450 15.68 49.34 3.77
CA GLU A 450 14.42 49.53 3.04
C GLU A 450 13.22 49.62 4.00
N ALA A 451 13.16 48.80 5.04
CA ALA A 451 12.15 48.89 6.08
C ALA A 451 12.19 50.24 6.79
N SER A 452 13.37 50.72 7.21
CA SER A 452 13.51 52.04 7.84
C SER A 452 13.12 53.19 6.91
N LYS A 453 13.31 53.03 5.59
CA LYS A 453 12.98 54.05 4.58
C LYS A 453 11.49 54.08 4.25
N PHE A 454 10.89 52.92 3.98
CA PHE A 454 9.54 52.81 3.44
C PHE A 454 8.48 52.51 4.51
N SER A 455 8.88 51.91 5.63
CA SER A 455 8.01 51.48 6.73
C SER A 455 8.63 51.80 8.09
N PRO A 456 8.98 53.07 8.40
CA PRO A 456 9.67 53.45 9.65
C PRO A 456 8.87 53.11 10.91
N GLY A 457 7.54 52.98 10.78
CA GLY A 457 6.68 52.52 11.87
C GLY A 457 6.79 51.03 12.18
N LEU A 458 7.40 50.21 11.32
CA LEU A 458 7.51 48.76 11.47
C LEU A 458 8.74 48.38 12.32
N ARG A 459 8.53 47.69 13.44
CA ARG A 459 9.62 47.25 14.34
C ARG A 459 10.26 45.98 13.76
N VAL A 460 11.33 46.16 12.99
CA VAL A 460 12.10 45.07 12.39
C VAL A 460 13.31 44.74 13.27
N HIS A 461 13.39 43.50 13.75
CA HIS A 461 14.52 43.01 14.54
C HIS A 461 15.37 42.02 13.73
N ILE A 462 16.67 42.29 13.60
CA ILE A 462 17.61 41.35 12.96
C ILE A 462 18.02 40.28 13.98
N TYR A 463 17.54 39.06 13.80
CA TYR A 463 17.97 37.90 14.58
C TYR A 463 19.13 37.20 13.85
N HIS A 464 20.36 37.68 14.07
CA HIS A 464 21.57 37.12 13.46
C HIS A 464 22.82 37.36 14.33
N GLY A 465 23.89 36.60 14.08
CA GLY A 465 25.18 36.76 14.78
C GLY A 465 25.34 35.87 16.03
N ALA A 466 26.50 35.98 16.68
CA ALA A 466 26.91 35.08 17.78
C ALA A 466 26.09 35.27 19.06
N SER A 467 25.64 36.49 19.36
CA SER A 467 24.88 36.81 20.58
C SER A 467 23.36 36.85 20.38
N ARG A 468 22.85 36.39 19.24
CA ARG A 468 21.43 36.51 18.84
C ARG A 468 20.45 35.95 19.88
N GLN A 469 20.78 34.84 20.52
CA GLN A 469 19.91 34.17 21.51
C GLN A 469 19.58 35.07 22.71
N LYS A 470 20.44 36.04 23.05
CA LYS A 470 20.19 37.01 24.13
C LYS A 470 19.02 37.96 23.84
N TYR A 471 18.64 38.09 22.57
CA TYR A 471 17.61 39.02 22.10
C TYR A 471 16.35 38.29 21.63
N LEU A 472 16.18 37.01 21.98
CA LEU A 472 15.04 36.21 21.55
C LEU A 472 13.70 36.84 22.00
N GLU A 473 13.61 37.30 23.25
CA GLU A 473 12.41 37.97 23.76
C GLU A 473 12.11 39.27 23.01
N THR A 474 13.16 40.06 22.72
CA THR A 474 13.03 41.29 21.92
C THR A 474 12.54 40.96 20.51
N ALA A 475 13.07 39.90 19.89
CA ALA A 475 12.65 39.43 18.59
C ALA A 475 11.18 38.95 18.61
N ALA A 476 10.76 38.22 19.64
CA ALA A 476 9.38 37.77 19.78
C ALA A 476 8.38 38.93 19.97
N SER A 477 8.83 40.05 20.55
CA SER A 477 8.01 41.26 20.76
C SER A 477 8.00 42.24 19.56
N SER A 478 8.79 41.98 18.51
CA SER A 478 8.86 42.84 17.34
C SER A 478 7.69 42.57 16.37
N ASP A 479 7.52 43.43 15.37
CA ASP A 479 6.50 43.21 14.35
C ASP A 479 7.02 42.23 13.28
N VAL A 480 8.33 42.32 13.00
CA VAL A 480 9.03 41.47 12.04
C VAL A 480 10.35 40.98 12.64
N ILE A 481 10.60 39.68 12.48
CA ILE A 481 11.89 39.05 12.73
C ILE A 481 12.56 38.83 11.38
N LEU A 482 13.71 39.46 11.17
CA LEU A 482 14.52 39.35 9.97
C LEU A 482 15.73 38.47 10.25
N THR A 483 15.86 37.35 9.55
CA THR A 483 16.90 36.35 9.80
C THR A 483 17.41 35.73 8.51
N SER A 484 18.46 34.92 8.61
CA SER A 484 19.02 34.20 7.47
C SER A 484 18.73 32.70 7.49
N TYR A 485 18.71 32.07 6.32
CA TYR A 485 18.52 30.63 6.16
C TYR A 485 19.42 29.82 7.11
N GLY A 486 20.72 30.11 7.14
CA GLY A 486 21.65 29.42 8.05
C GLY A 486 21.42 29.68 9.53
N THR A 487 20.76 30.79 9.89
CA THR A 487 20.38 31.07 11.28
C THR A 487 19.15 30.29 11.68
N VAL A 488 18.14 30.21 10.80
CA VAL A 488 16.96 29.35 11.00
C VAL A 488 17.38 27.90 11.17
N LEU A 489 18.28 27.39 10.32
CA LEU A 489 18.77 26.01 10.44
C LEU A 489 19.43 25.74 11.81
N ARG A 490 20.29 26.64 12.28
CA ARG A 490 20.99 26.49 13.56
C ARG A 490 20.07 26.54 14.78
N ASP A 491 19.04 27.38 14.69
CA ASP A 491 18.12 27.64 15.80
C ASP A 491 16.72 27.06 15.54
N THR A 492 16.63 26.01 14.71
CA THR A 492 15.35 25.44 14.23
C THR A 492 14.40 25.14 15.40
N GLY A 493 14.93 24.53 16.48
CA GLY A 493 14.15 24.21 17.67
C GLY A 493 13.41 25.42 18.24
N LEU A 494 14.09 26.57 18.37
CA LEU A 494 13.49 27.80 18.89
C LEU A 494 12.41 28.33 17.95
N PHE A 495 12.65 28.33 16.65
CA PHE A 495 11.68 28.82 15.66
C PHE A 495 10.45 27.92 15.51
N MET A 496 10.56 26.61 15.78
CA MET A 496 9.41 25.69 15.75
C MET A 496 8.42 25.93 16.89
N ASP A 497 8.90 26.40 18.04
CA ASP A 497 8.08 26.68 19.22
C ASP A 497 7.35 28.04 19.11
N MET A 498 7.74 28.87 18.15
CA MET A 498 7.12 30.16 17.87
C MET A 498 6.04 30.04 16.80
N LYS A 499 4.96 30.80 16.98
CA LYS A 499 3.94 31.02 15.95
C LYS A 499 4.25 32.31 15.20
N PHE A 500 4.09 32.27 13.88
CA PHE A 500 4.30 33.42 13.02
C PHE A 500 3.01 33.80 12.28
N HIS A 501 2.83 35.10 12.07
CA HIS A 501 1.74 35.59 11.22
C HIS A 501 2.01 35.29 9.74
N PHE A 502 3.12 35.81 9.22
CA PHE A 502 3.67 35.42 7.92
C PHE A 502 5.01 34.71 8.07
N ILE A 503 5.29 33.74 7.21
CA ILE A 503 6.65 33.26 6.93
C ILE A 503 6.96 33.60 5.47
N ILE A 504 7.92 34.49 5.26
CA ILE A 504 8.30 35.00 3.96
C ILE A 504 9.73 34.57 3.66
N LEU A 505 9.92 33.93 2.51
CA LEU A 505 11.23 33.54 1.99
C LEU A 505 11.63 34.49 0.87
N ASP A 506 12.72 35.23 1.05
CA ASP A 506 13.36 35.94 -0.06
C ASP A 506 14.44 35.07 -0.69
N GLU A 507 14.59 35.15 -2.01
CA GLU A 507 15.43 34.24 -2.80
C GLU A 507 15.12 32.76 -2.50
N ALA A 508 13.84 32.40 -2.68
CA ALA A 508 13.28 31.10 -2.28
C ALA A 508 13.93 29.87 -2.97
N GLN A 509 14.78 30.06 -3.99
CA GLN A 509 15.61 28.98 -4.55
C GLN A 509 16.52 28.32 -3.50
N ALA A 510 16.75 28.96 -2.35
CA ALA A 510 17.43 28.37 -1.21
C ALA A 510 16.76 27.06 -0.71
N ILE A 511 15.47 26.86 -0.95
CA ILE A 511 14.72 25.65 -0.56
C ILE A 511 14.41 24.69 -1.72
N LYS A 512 15.10 24.84 -2.86
CA LYS A 512 14.81 24.07 -4.08
C LYS A 512 14.97 22.55 -3.91
N ASN A 513 15.89 22.11 -3.05
CA ASN A 513 16.09 20.68 -2.76
C ASN A 513 15.24 20.25 -1.55
N PRO A 514 14.26 19.34 -1.71
CA PRO A 514 13.41 18.87 -0.61
C PRO A 514 14.14 18.01 0.42
N ALA A 515 15.27 17.37 0.04
CA ALA A 515 16.06 16.55 0.94
C ALA A 515 17.02 17.37 1.83
N SER A 516 17.20 18.66 1.54
CA SER A 516 18.14 19.49 2.29
C SER A 516 17.66 19.76 3.73
N GLN A 517 18.61 19.89 4.66
CA GLN A 517 18.28 20.18 6.06
C GLN A 517 17.56 21.53 6.22
N ILE A 518 17.97 22.54 5.44
CA ILE A 518 17.35 23.87 5.46
C ILE A 518 15.87 23.81 5.04
N THR A 519 15.55 23.10 3.96
CA THR A 519 14.16 22.96 3.50
C THR A 519 13.31 22.24 4.53
N ARG A 520 13.83 21.19 5.16
CA ARG A 520 13.12 20.46 6.22
C ARG A 520 12.87 21.35 7.44
N ALA A 521 13.87 22.11 7.88
CA ALA A 521 13.74 23.04 9.00
C ALA A 521 12.68 24.11 8.73
N ILE A 522 12.71 24.75 7.55
CA ILE A 522 11.74 25.80 7.19
C ILE A 522 10.31 25.26 7.10
N LYS A 523 10.12 24.04 6.58
CA LYS A 523 8.78 23.42 6.47
C LYS A 523 8.15 23.04 7.81
N GLN A 524 8.95 22.93 8.87
CA GLN A 524 8.47 22.65 10.23
C GLN A 524 7.98 23.90 10.98
N LEU A 525 8.26 25.09 10.45
CA LEU A 525 7.87 26.35 11.10
C LEU A 525 6.36 26.58 11.06
N GLN A 526 5.82 27.10 12.17
CA GLN A 526 4.39 27.36 12.32
C GLN A 526 4.05 28.79 11.86
N GLY A 527 3.32 28.91 10.75
CA GLY A 527 2.92 30.21 10.20
C GLY A 527 1.52 30.18 9.62
N ASN A 528 0.75 31.26 9.84
CA ASN A 528 -0.62 31.38 9.32
C ASN A 528 -0.63 31.56 7.80
N TYR A 529 0.30 32.35 7.27
CA TYR A 529 0.42 32.65 5.85
C TYR A 529 1.87 32.47 5.38
N ARG A 530 2.06 32.03 4.13
CA ARG A 530 3.38 31.72 3.57
C ARG A 530 3.58 32.34 2.20
N LEU A 531 4.68 33.06 2.04
CA LEU A 531 5.06 33.69 0.79
C LEU A 531 6.48 33.31 0.42
N ALA A 532 6.71 33.11 -0.87
CA ALA A 532 8.02 32.98 -1.47
C ALA A 532 8.24 34.13 -2.44
N LEU A 533 9.42 34.71 -2.43
CA LEU A 533 9.87 35.74 -3.36
C LEU A 533 11.07 35.16 -4.10
N SER A 534 11.01 35.11 -5.43
CA SER A 534 12.13 34.62 -6.25
C SER A 534 12.01 35.19 -7.66
N GLY A 535 13.14 35.55 -8.29
CA GLY A 535 13.14 35.90 -9.72
C GLY A 535 13.13 34.66 -10.63
N THR A 536 13.48 33.50 -10.08
CA THR A 536 13.63 32.23 -10.82
C THR A 536 13.07 31.10 -9.95
N PRO A 537 11.72 30.99 -9.81
CA PRO A 537 11.10 30.08 -8.86
C PRO A 537 11.36 28.59 -9.18
N ILE A 538 11.68 28.27 -10.43
CA ILE A 538 12.00 26.93 -10.92
C ILE A 538 13.16 27.08 -11.90
N GLU A 539 14.22 26.31 -11.74
CA GLU A 539 15.37 26.33 -12.65
C GLU A 539 15.32 25.13 -13.61
N ASN A 540 15.28 23.90 -13.08
CA ASN A 540 15.66 22.73 -13.89
C ASN A 540 14.75 21.50 -13.78
N ASN A 541 13.99 21.33 -12.69
CA ASN A 541 13.21 20.09 -12.51
C ASN A 541 11.90 20.30 -11.73
N LEU A 542 10.96 19.36 -11.93
CA LEU A 542 9.67 19.33 -11.23
C LEU A 542 9.80 19.11 -9.72
N THR A 543 10.95 18.65 -9.24
CA THR A 543 11.21 18.46 -7.82
C THR A 543 11.39 19.80 -7.10
N GLU A 544 11.98 20.80 -7.75
CA GLU A 544 12.09 22.17 -7.23
C GLU A 544 10.71 22.81 -7.06
N LEU A 545 9.84 22.64 -8.07
CA LEU A 545 8.44 23.06 -8.02
C LEU A 545 7.73 22.41 -6.82
N TRP A 546 7.85 21.09 -6.66
CA TRP A 546 7.25 20.39 -5.52
C TRP A 546 7.79 20.92 -4.18
N SER A 547 9.09 21.19 -4.10
CA SER A 547 9.70 21.67 -2.87
C SER A 547 9.17 23.05 -2.46
N LEU A 548 9.01 23.95 -3.44
CA LEU A 548 8.44 25.29 -3.23
C LEU A 548 6.96 25.19 -2.83
N PHE A 549 6.16 24.44 -3.58
CA PHE A 549 4.72 24.27 -3.32
C PHE A 549 4.43 23.60 -1.99
N SER A 550 5.22 22.63 -1.58
CA SER A 550 5.08 21.99 -0.27
C SER A 550 5.45 22.92 0.90
N PHE A 551 6.14 24.05 0.66
CA PHE A 551 6.27 25.13 1.63
C PHE A 551 5.06 26.07 1.60
N ILE A 552 4.75 26.68 0.44
CA ILE A 552 3.69 27.71 0.36
C ILE A 552 2.28 27.14 0.60
N ASN A 553 1.99 25.92 0.13
CA ASN A 553 0.70 25.23 0.28
C ASN A 553 0.91 23.76 0.69
N PRO A 554 1.24 23.46 1.96
CA PRO A 554 1.61 22.11 2.38
C PRO A 554 0.44 21.14 2.34
N GLY A 555 0.67 20.03 1.65
CA GLY A 555 -0.31 18.98 1.40
C GLY A 555 -0.98 19.10 0.03
N MET A 556 -0.82 20.23 -0.69
CA MET A 556 -1.48 20.43 -1.99
C MET A 556 -1.06 19.39 -3.03
N LEU A 557 0.23 19.01 -3.01
CA LEU A 557 0.82 18.05 -3.95
C LEU A 557 1.10 16.68 -3.31
N GLY A 558 0.55 16.42 -2.12
CA GLY A 558 0.82 15.19 -1.36
C GLY A 558 2.29 14.99 -0.98
N THR A 559 2.65 13.73 -0.72
CA THR A 559 4.04 13.35 -0.40
C THR A 559 4.93 13.39 -1.64
N TYR A 560 6.23 13.63 -1.45
CA TYR A 560 7.18 13.63 -2.56
C TYR A 560 7.19 12.29 -3.32
N ARG A 561 7.04 11.16 -2.61
CA ARG A 561 6.99 9.83 -3.22
C ARG A 561 5.82 9.70 -4.19
N ASN A 562 4.63 10.15 -3.78
CA ASN A 562 3.44 10.11 -4.62
C ASN A 562 3.57 11.07 -5.81
N PHE A 563 4.04 12.29 -5.55
CA PHE A 563 4.26 13.27 -6.61
C PHE A 563 5.27 12.78 -7.66
N ALA A 564 6.38 12.19 -7.21
CA ALA A 564 7.41 11.65 -8.09
C ALA A 564 6.90 10.49 -8.95
N HIS A 565 6.09 9.61 -8.36
CA HIS A 565 5.49 8.48 -9.08
C HIS A 565 4.47 8.93 -10.13
N ASN A 566 3.61 9.88 -9.79
CA ASN A 566 2.45 10.25 -10.60
C ASN A 566 2.72 11.35 -11.62
N PHE A 567 3.73 12.20 -11.39
CA PHE A 567 4.03 13.35 -12.26
C PHE A 567 5.46 13.31 -12.80
N VAL A 568 6.47 13.19 -11.92
CA VAL A 568 7.87 13.30 -12.34
C VAL A 568 8.27 12.17 -13.29
N LYS A 569 8.07 10.90 -12.88
CA LYS A 569 8.48 9.74 -13.69
C LYS A 569 7.74 9.64 -15.04
N PRO A 570 6.41 9.87 -15.13
CA PRO A 570 5.72 9.85 -16.42
C PRO A 570 6.23 10.93 -17.37
N ILE A 571 6.37 12.17 -16.89
CA ILE A 571 6.82 13.30 -17.73
C ILE A 571 8.28 13.10 -18.18
N GLU A 572 9.16 12.61 -17.29
CA GLU A 572 10.54 12.28 -17.67
C GLU A 572 10.63 11.15 -18.68
N ARG A 573 9.70 10.17 -18.68
CA ARG A 573 9.66 9.12 -19.70
C ARG A 573 9.26 9.70 -21.06
N GLU A 574 8.20 10.50 -21.12
CA GLU A 574 7.75 11.14 -22.36
C GLU A 574 8.82 12.04 -22.97
N LEU A 575 9.59 12.78 -22.15
CA LEU A 575 10.68 13.64 -22.61
C LEU A 575 11.93 12.88 -23.08
N ASN A 576 12.10 11.62 -22.67
CA ASN A 576 13.23 10.79 -23.10
C ASN A 576 12.89 9.87 -24.28
N GLU A 577 11.60 9.70 -24.59
CA GLU A 577 11.10 8.87 -25.70
C GLU A 577 10.75 9.67 -26.97
N GLY A 578 10.80 11.01 -26.92
CA GLY A 578 10.66 11.92 -28.07
C GLY A 578 11.96 12.64 -28.40
#